data_AF-D2A3D6-F1
#
_entry.id   AF-D2A3D6-F1
#
_cell.length_a   1.000
_cell.length_b   1.000
_cell.length_c   1.000
_cell.angle_alpha   90.00
_cell.angle_beta   90.00
_cell.angle_gamma   90.00
#
_symmetry.space_group_name_H-M   'P 1'
#
loop_
_entity.id
_entity.type
_entity.pdbx_description
1 polymer ?
#
loop_
_entity_poly.entity_id
_entity_poly.type
_entity_poly.pdbx_seq_one_letter_code
_entity_poly.pdbx_strand_id
1 'polypeptide(L)'
;MSFKLLKLLLRTGKFLRVTPPLSNKDTGFLQRSYILGVFFTISVGVIMSTLYKKCYLQYIHIKIIISFLEDIALYTLNFYASVVLNFWKAESWFHLMENLKATESLTSAKREKLPYYFGFLLLNIVYWVLALHEIIIWYRLTNLDYFLKQYFIVIIQLYLKFFCTFLLNVVTNMLLSRYRGVKLLLLNFLRRKKKFGALNTLDMMHQTETIVHFLKKTVDMYNEIFGFPIFLTISFTTLHILNYVHYTIFYSNRFEVLDMIILNIGFLTWNLVGAVTLITLCDLVQQEGEKILTLSYKLHVQCHTVEDVCRFESFLQLISNNLPKFTAAKFFYIRRSTILDMLNTVYTFLIIMIQFEAQ
;
A
#
# COMPACT_ATOMS: atom_id res chain seq x y z
N MET A 1 -6.22 -0.71 -13.83
CA MET A 1 -7.41 -0.40 -12.99
C MET A 1 -8.10 0.86 -13.50
N SER A 2 -9.43 0.94 -13.44
CA SER A 2 -10.19 2.09 -13.94
C SER A 2 -10.24 3.25 -12.93
N PHE A 3 -10.24 4.49 -13.42
CA PHE A 3 -10.42 5.69 -12.59
C PHE A 3 -11.76 5.70 -11.84
N LYS A 4 -12.76 4.94 -12.30
CA LYS A 4 -14.05 4.78 -11.64
C LYS A 4 -13.97 4.06 -10.29
N LEU A 5 -13.11 3.03 -10.16
CA LEU A 5 -12.87 2.36 -8.87
C LEU A 5 -12.20 3.33 -7.89
N LEU A 6 -11.20 4.09 -8.35
CA LEU A 6 -10.56 5.10 -7.52
C LEU A 6 -11.58 6.14 -7.05
N LYS A 7 -12.44 6.68 -7.92
CA LYS A 7 -13.52 7.59 -7.49
C LYS A 7 -14.42 7.02 -6.40
N LEU A 8 -14.79 5.73 -6.51
CA LEU A 8 -15.56 5.06 -5.46
C LEU A 8 -14.78 5.03 -4.14
N LEU A 9 -13.51 4.62 -4.20
CA LEU A 9 -12.64 4.59 -3.02
C LEU A 9 -12.49 5.97 -2.40
N LEU A 10 -12.30 7.02 -3.18
CA LEU A 10 -12.19 8.37 -2.65
C LEU A 10 -13.51 8.85 -2.04
N ARG A 11 -14.66 8.38 -2.56
CA ARG A 11 -15.96 8.67 -1.94
C ARG A 11 -16.11 7.95 -0.60
N THR A 12 -15.76 6.67 -0.53
CA THR A 12 -15.77 5.90 0.72
C THR A 12 -14.73 6.44 1.71
N GLY A 13 -13.54 6.77 1.25
CA GLY A 13 -12.46 7.35 2.04
C GLY A 13 -12.80 8.75 2.54
N LYS A 14 -13.57 9.54 1.78
CA LYS A 14 -14.11 10.83 2.25
C LYS A 14 -15.15 10.63 3.34
N PHE A 15 -15.95 9.57 3.29
CA PHE A 15 -16.86 9.20 4.37
C PHE A 15 -16.09 8.79 5.64
N LEU A 16 -15.07 7.95 5.49
CA LEU A 16 -14.19 7.50 6.58
C LEU A 16 -13.16 8.56 7.03
N ARG A 17 -13.05 9.68 6.31
CA ARG A 17 -12.05 10.76 6.50
C ARG A 17 -10.59 10.32 6.37
N VAL A 18 -10.35 9.26 5.61
CA VAL A 18 -9.00 8.74 5.29
C VAL A 18 -8.40 9.38 4.04
N THR A 19 -9.24 9.90 3.13
CA THR A 19 -8.76 10.48 1.87
C THR A 19 -9.10 11.96 1.76
N PRO A 20 -8.14 12.79 1.30
CA PRO A 20 -8.40 14.19 1.01
C PRO A 20 -9.48 14.36 -0.06
N PRO A 21 -10.22 15.49 -0.05
CA PRO A 21 -11.13 15.80 -1.14
C PRO A 21 -10.36 16.02 -2.45
N LEU A 22 -11.00 15.72 -3.57
CA LEU A 22 -10.45 15.89 -4.92
C LEU A 22 -10.37 17.36 -5.37
N SER A 23 -10.84 18.31 -4.57
CA SER A 23 -10.86 19.74 -4.90
C SER A 23 -10.41 20.52 -3.67
N ASN A 24 -9.41 21.39 -3.86
CA ASN A 24 -8.86 22.22 -2.79
C ASN A 24 -9.90 23.25 -2.29
N LYS A 25 -10.83 23.64 -3.17
CA LYS A 25 -11.93 24.58 -2.87
C LYS A 25 -12.97 24.01 -1.90
N ASP A 26 -12.97 22.70 -1.67
CA ASP A 26 -14.02 22.03 -0.88
C ASP A 26 -13.68 21.94 0.62
N THR A 27 -12.47 22.34 1.07
CA THR A 27 -12.05 22.19 2.47
C THR A 27 -12.51 23.35 3.36
N GLY A 28 -13.82 23.49 3.53
CA GLY A 28 -14.40 24.42 4.51
C GLY A 28 -13.95 24.10 5.95
N PHE A 29 -13.98 25.11 6.82
CA PHE A 29 -13.62 24.99 8.24
C PHE A 29 -14.33 23.80 8.94
N LEU A 30 -15.63 23.61 8.66
CA LEU A 30 -16.44 22.51 9.21
C LEU A 30 -15.87 21.12 8.87
N GLN A 31 -15.36 20.92 7.65
CA GLN A 31 -14.76 19.65 7.27
C GLN A 31 -13.47 19.38 8.04
N ARG A 32 -12.65 20.41 8.24
CA ARG A 32 -11.40 20.30 9.00
C ARG A 32 -11.68 19.97 10.47
N SER A 33 -12.62 20.68 11.09
CA SER A 33 -13.04 20.41 12.47
C SER A 33 -13.62 19.00 12.62
N TYR A 34 -14.39 18.52 11.64
CA TYR A 34 -14.90 17.15 11.65
C TYR A 34 -13.78 16.09 11.58
N ILE A 35 -12.77 16.28 10.72
CA ILE A 35 -11.61 15.36 10.63
C ILE A 35 -10.88 15.30 11.98
N LEU A 36 -10.62 16.46 12.58
CA LEU A 36 -10.00 16.55 13.91
C LEU A 36 -10.87 15.90 14.99
N GLY A 37 -12.20 16.06 14.93
CA GLY A 37 -13.13 15.41 15.85
C GLY A 37 -13.15 13.88 15.74
N VAL A 38 -13.11 13.33 14.52
CA VAL A 38 -13.00 11.88 14.30
C VAL A 38 -11.66 11.36 14.82
N PHE A 39 -10.56 12.04 14.49
CA PHE A 39 -9.23 11.67 14.97
C PHE A 39 -9.12 11.75 16.50
N PHE A 40 -9.67 12.80 17.11
CA PHE A 40 -9.73 12.96 18.57
C PHE A 40 -10.50 11.81 19.22
N THR A 41 -11.68 11.45 18.68
CA THR A 41 -12.46 10.31 19.15
C THR A 41 -11.67 9.01 19.08
N ILE A 42 -10.95 8.77 17.98
CA ILE A 42 -10.09 7.58 17.83
C ILE A 42 -8.97 7.60 18.87
N SER A 43 -8.32 8.76 19.08
CA SER A 43 -7.22 8.93 20.03
C SER A 43 -7.67 8.67 21.46
N VAL A 44 -8.81 9.21 21.87
CA VAL A 44 -9.42 8.93 23.18
C VAL A 44 -9.72 7.44 23.31
N GLY A 45 -10.33 6.83 22.29
CA GLY A 45 -10.62 5.39 22.27
C GLY A 45 -9.36 4.54 22.45
N VAL A 46 -8.26 4.90 21.79
CA VAL A 46 -6.96 4.20 21.90
C VAL A 46 -6.39 4.34 23.32
N ILE A 47 -6.37 5.54 23.88
CA ILE A 47 -5.90 5.78 25.25
C ILE A 47 -6.72 4.94 26.24
N MET A 48 -8.05 4.96 26.11
CA MET A 48 -8.94 4.14 26.95
C MET A 48 -8.67 2.65 26.78
N SER A 49 -8.54 2.16 25.55
CA SER A 49 -8.19 0.75 25.27
C SER A 49 -6.86 0.36 25.93
N THR A 50 -5.81 1.17 25.77
CA THR A 50 -4.50 0.92 26.38
C THR A 50 -4.58 0.87 27.91
N LEU A 51 -5.34 1.78 28.55
CA LEU A 51 -5.52 1.78 30.00
C LEU A 51 -6.26 0.53 30.51
N TYR A 52 -7.20 0.01 29.72
CA TYR A 52 -7.96 -1.19 30.08
C TYR A 52 -7.22 -2.49 29.77
N LYS A 53 -6.22 -2.51 28.88
CA LYS A 53 -5.39 -3.69 28.57
C LYS A 53 -4.44 -4.03 29.74
N LYS A 54 -4.99 -4.51 30.86
CA LYS A 54 -4.21 -5.04 32.00
C LYS A 54 -3.46 -6.35 31.66
N CYS A 55 -3.81 -7.00 30.56
CA CYS A 55 -3.24 -8.28 30.12
C CYS A 55 -1.75 -8.21 29.77
N TYR A 56 -1.19 -7.02 29.46
CA TYR A 56 0.24 -6.91 29.16
C TYR A 56 1.14 -7.23 30.36
N LEU A 57 0.64 -7.10 31.59
CA LEU A 57 1.42 -7.35 32.80
C LEU A 57 1.80 -8.83 33.00
N GLN A 58 1.18 -9.75 32.27
CA GLN A 58 1.44 -11.19 32.37
C GLN A 58 2.43 -11.71 31.33
N TYR A 59 2.89 -10.86 30.39
CA TYR A 59 3.80 -11.27 29.32
C TYR A 59 5.27 -10.99 29.66
N ILE A 60 6.18 -11.74 29.03
CA ILE A 60 7.61 -11.42 29.03
C ILE A 60 7.85 -10.02 28.46
N HIS A 61 8.84 -9.30 28.99
CA HIS A 61 9.19 -7.93 28.60
C HIS A 61 9.30 -7.74 27.08
N ILE A 62 9.90 -8.69 26.35
CA ILE A 62 10.03 -8.63 24.88
C ILE A 62 8.66 -8.60 24.20
N LYS A 63 7.73 -9.46 24.64
CA LYS A 63 6.36 -9.52 24.11
C LYS A 63 5.58 -8.22 24.37
N ILE A 64 5.79 -7.60 25.54
CA ILE A 64 5.20 -6.29 25.86
C ILE A 64 5.70 -5.24 24.88
N ILE A 65 7.02 -5.18 24.63
CA ILE A 65 7.63 -4.22 23.71
C ILE A 65 7.08 -4.40 22.28
N ILE A 66 7.03 -5.63 21.77
CA ILE A 66 6.52 -5.92 20.42
C ILE A 66 5.05 -5.50 20.30
N SER A 67 4.23 -5.80 21.30
CA SER A 67 2.81 -5.40 21.32
C SER A 67 2.64 -3.89 21.35
N PHE A 68 3.46 -3.18 22.13
CA PHE A 68 3.42 -1.73 22.19
C PHE A 68 3.88 -1.08 20.87
N LEU A 69 4.93 -1.62 20.24
CA LEU A 69 5.38 -1.17 18.92
C LEU A 69 4.32 -1.41 17.84
N GLU A 70 3.57 -2.52 17.92
CA GLU A 70 2.46 -2.80 17.01
C GLU A 70 1.35 -1.76 17.16
N ASP A 71 0.92 -1.48 18.41
CA ASP A 71 -0.09 -0.48 18.72
C ASP A 71 0.36 0.93 18.25
N ILE A 72 1.64 1.29 18.46
CA ILE A 72 2.22 2.55 17.95
C ILE A 72 2.17 2.59 16.43
N ALA A 73 2.59 1.52 15.75
CA ALA A 73 2.62 1.48 14.28
C ALA A 73 1.20 1.65 13.71
N LEU A 74 0.21 0.97 14.30
CA LEU A 74 -1.19 1.08 13.92
C LEU A 74 -1.74 2.49 14.17
N TYR A 75 -1.52 3.05 15.35
CA TYR A 75 -1.97 4.40 15.69
C TYR A 75 -1.32 5.46 14.80
N THR A 76 -0.02 5.36 14.57
CA THR A 76 0.73 6.28 13.70
C THR A 76 0.21 6.22 12.26
N LEU A 77 -0.12 5.03 11.76
CA LEU A 77 -0.73 4.89 10.43
C LEU A 77 -2.10 5.56 10.36
N ASN A 78 -2.93 5.39 11.39
CA ASN A 78 -4.25 6.02 11.49
C ASN A 78 -4.16 7.55 11.59
N PHE A 79 -3.21 8.07 12.37
CA PHE A 79 -2.88 9.49 12.45
C PHE A 79 -2.42 10.02 11.09
N TYR A 80 -1.51 9.31 10.42
CA TYR A 80 -1.02 9.70 9.11
C TYR A 80 -2.17 9.77 8.10
N ALA A 81 -2.99 8.72 8.05
CA ALA A 81 -4.11 8.61 7.14
C ALA A 81 -5.18 9.69 7.38
N SER A 82 -5.48 10.01 8.64
CA SER A 82 -6.54 10.95 9.00
C SER A 82 -6.06 12.41 8.98
N VAL A 83 -4.88 12.69 9.51
CA VAL A 83 -4.38 14.06 9.68
C VAL A 83 -3.37 14.41 8.59
N VAL A 84 -2.27 13.67 8.48
CA VAL A 84 -1.17 14.05 7.57
C VAL A 84 -1.62 14.10 6.12
N LEU A 85 -2.36 13.09 5.65
CA LEU A 85 -2.89 13.08 4.28
C LEU A 85 -3.84 14.25 4.02
N ASN A 86 -4.78 14.51 4.93
CA ASN A 86 -5.83 15.52 4.74
C ASN A 86 -5.34 16.97 4.91
N PHE A 87 -4.31 17.22 5.71
CA PHE A 87 -3.84 18.57 6.01
C PHE A 87 -2.51 18.90 5.34
N TRP A 88 -1.49 18.05 5.50
CA TRP A 88 -0.13 18.37 5.04
C TRP A 88 0.17 17.86 3.63
N LYS A 89 -0.45 16.77 3.20
CA LYS A 89 -0.24 16.18 1.87
C LYS A 89 -1.42 16.36 0.92
N ALA A 90 -2.39 17.22 1.25
CA ALA A 90 -3.58 17.43 0.43
C ALA A 90 -3.26 17.96 -0.98
N GLU A 91 -2.29 18.87 -1.10
CA GLU A 91 -1.86 19.43 -2.39
C GLU A 91 -1.13 18.39 -3.24
N SER A 92 -0.11 17.72 -2.67
CA SER A 92 0.60 16.62 -3.34
C SER A 92 -0.39 15.52 -3.77
N TRP A 93 -1.37 15.21 -2.92
CA TRP A 93 -2.44 14.27 -3.23
C TRP A 93 -3.25 14.69 -4.45
N PHE A 94 -3.67 15.95 -4.51
CA PHE A 94 -4.40 16.49 -5.66
C PHE A 94 -3.60 16.34 -6.95
N HIS A 95 -2.33 16.75 -6.94
CA HIS A 95 -1.45 16.61 -8.11
C HIS A 95 -1.23 15.15 -8.52
N LEU A 96 -1.11 14.23 -7.56
CA LEU A 96 -1.04 12.80 -7.85
C LEU A 96 -2.31 12.33 -8.58
N MET A 97 -3.49 12.72 -8.10
CA MET A 97 -4.77 12.33 -8.73
C MET A 97 -4.92 12.93 -10.14
N GLU A 98 -4.50 14.18 -10.33
CA GLU A 98 -4.48 14.85 -11.62
C GLU A 98 -3.55 14.14 -12.60
N ASN A 99 -2.34 13.78 -12.18
CA ASN A 99 -1.38 13.05 -13.00
C ASN A 99 -1.88 11.66 -13.40
N LEU A 100 -2.52 10.94 -12.47
CA LEU A 100 -3.11 9.63 -12.76
C LEU A 100 -4.27 9.73 -13.76
N LYS A 101 -5.00 10.84 -13.76
CA LYS A 101 -6.07 11.15 -14.71
C LYS A 101 -5.51 11.56 -16.08
N ALA A 102 -4.49 12.41 -16.13
CA ALA A 102 -3.86 12.85 -17.39
C ALA A 102 -3.27 11.67 -18.18
N THR A 103 -2.78 10.64 -17.49
CA THR A 103 -2.21 9.44 -18.10
C THR A 103 -3.27 8.37 -18.45
N GLU A 104 -4.56 8.66 -18.34
CA GLU A 104 -5.64 7.70 -18.60
C GLU A 104 -5.67 7.17 -20.04
N SER A 105 -5.28 8.00 -21.01
CA SER A 105 -5.18 7.62 -22.42
C SER A 105 -4.17 6.49 -22.69
N LEU A 106 -3.13 6.35 -21.83
CA LEU A 106 -2.08 5.34 -21.99
C LEU A 106 -2.56 3.91 -21.67
N THR A 107 -3.71 3.76 -21.01
CA THR A 107 -4.31 2.45 -20.85
C THR A 107 -5.09 2.06 -22.10
N SER A 108 -4.42 1.32 -22.99
CA SER A 108 -5.06 0.68 -24.14
C SER A 108 -6.14 -0.28 -23.65
N ALA A 109 -7.38 0.06 -23.99
CA ALA A 109 -8.60 -0.65 -23.65
C ALA A 109 -8.56 -2.13 -24.06
N LYS A 110 -8.32 -3.01 -23.08
CA LYS A 110 -9.12 -4.23 -22.95
C LYS A 110 -9.86 -4.11 -21.64
N ARG A 111 -11.14 -3.74 -21.71
CA ARG A 111 -12.06 -3.79 -20.57
C ARG A 111 -12.06 -5.24 -20.07
N GLU A 112 -11.37 -5.53 -18.97
CA GLU A 112 -11.64 -6.78 -18.26
C GLU A 112 -13.10 -6.72 -17.81
N LYS A 113 -13.85 -7.78 -18.12
CA LYS A 113 -15.30 -7.86 -17.95
C LYS A 113 -15.74 -8.02 -16.49
N LEU A 114 -14.81 -8.24 -15.56
CA LEU A 114 -15.12 -8.27 -14.15
C LEU A 114 -15.29 -6.84 -13.62
N PRO A 115 -16.46 -6.47 -13.10
CA PRO A 115 -16.65 -5.14 -12.54
C PRO A 115 -15.72 -5.03 -11.33
N TYR A 116 -14.65 -4.24 -11.44
CA TYR A 116 -13.66 -4.02 -10.38
C TYR A 116 -14.27 -3.66 -9.01
N TYR A 117 -15.50 -3.13 -9.01
CA TYR A 117 -16.36 -2.94 -7.86
C TYR A 117 -16.60 -4.20 -7.04
N PHE A 118 -16.76 -5.34 -7.71
CA PHE A 118 -16.97 -6.64 -7.08
C PHE A 118 -15.77 -7.04 -6.23
N GLY A 119 -14.54 -6.82 -6.71
CA GLY A 119 -13.33 -7.08 -5.92
C GLY A 119 -13.27 -6.24 -4.64
N PHE A 120 -13.59 -4.95 -4.73
CA PHE A 120 -13.66 -4.08 -3.55
C PHE A 120 -14.74 -4.53 -2.56
N LEU A 121 -15.94 -4.84 -3.06
CA LEU A 121 -17.07 -5.28 -2.24
C LEU A 121 -16.78 -6.62 -1.57
N LEU A 122 -16.25 -7.60 -2.32
CA LEU A 122 -15.84 -8.91 -1.82
C LEU A 122 -14.80 -8.77 -0.70
N LEU A 123 -13.77 -7.94 -0.89
CA LEU A 123 -12.73 -7.76 0.13
C LEU A 123 -13.28 -7.08 1.40
N ASN A 124 -14.21 -6.14 1.29
CA ASN A 124 -14.88 -5.57 2.46
C ASN A 124 -15.76 -6.60 3.17
N ILE A 125 -16.50 -7.44 2.42
CA ILE A 125 -17.31 -8.52 3.01
C ILE A 125 -16.41 -9.48 3.79
N VAL A 126 -15.31 -9.93 3.19
CA VAL A 126 -14.35 -10.82 3.88
C VAL A 126 -13.82 -10.18 5.15
N TYR A 127 -13.43 -8.89 5.10
CA TYR A 127 -12.99 -8.17 6.30
C TYR A 127 -14.07 -8.14 7.39
N TRP A 128 -15.31 -7.77 7.05
CA TRP A 128 -16.39 -7.68 8.04
C TRP A 128 -16.80 -9.04 8.59
N VAL A 129 -16.72 -10.12 7.80
CA VAL A 129 -16.92 -11.49 8.29
C VAL A 129 -15.85 -11.85 9.33
N LEU A 130 -14.58 -11.55 9.05
CA LEU A 130 -13.49 -11.78 10.01
C LEU A 130 -13.67 -10.94 11.29
N ALA A 131 -14.01 -9.66 11.16
CA ALA A 131 -14.25 -8.77 12.29
C ALA A 131 -15.46 -9.19 13.13
N LEU A 132 -16.56 -9.62 12.50
CA LEU A 132 -17.72 -10.16 13.22
C LEU A 132 -17.37 -11.46 13.94
N HIS A 133 -16.59 -12.34 13.32
CA HIS A 133 -16.13 -13.56 13.95
C HIS A 133 -15.25 -13.26 15.18
N GLU A 134 -14.37 -12.27 15.09
CA GLU A 134 -13.56 -11.78 16.21
C GLU A 134 -14.42 -11.23 17.35
N ILE A 135 -15.42 -10.40 17.04
CA ILE A 135 -16.37 -9.88 18.02
C ILE A 135 -17.07 -11.03 18.76
N ILE A 136 -17.54 -12.06 18.03
CA ILE A 136 -18.26 -13.20 18.60
C ILE A 136 -17.36 -14.00 19.55
N ILE A 137 -16.12 -14.28 19.14
CA ILE A 137 -15.16 -15.03 19.97
C ILE A 137 -14.84 -14.26 21.25
N TRP A 138 -14.47 -12.98 21.14
CA TRP A 138 -14.14 -12.19 22.33
C TRP A 138 -15.34 -11.93 23.25
N TYR A 139 -16.53 -11.77 22.68
CA TYR A 139 -17.76 -11.67 23.45
C TYR A 139 -17.99 -12.91 24.33
N ARG A 140 -17.75 -14.11 23.77
CA ARG A 140 -17.83 -15.37 24.53
C ARG A 140 -16.78 -15.45 25.65
N LEU A 141 -15.58 -14.92 25.41
CA LEU A 141 -14.46 -15.03 26.35
C LEU A 141 -14.44 -14.00 27.49
N THR A 142 -14.86 -12.75 27.26
CA THR A 142 -14.52 -11.62 28.15
C THR A 142 -15.66 -10.74 28.64
N ASN A 143 -16.93 -11.09 28.36
CA ASN A 143 -18.13 -10.24 28.53
C ASN A 143 -18.12 -8.98 27.63
N LEU A 144 -19.32 -8.51 27.25
CA LEU A 144 -19.52 -7.40 26.31
C LEU A 144 -18.81 -6.10 26.74
N ASP A 145 -18.92 -5.74 28.02
CA ASP A 145 -18.41 -4.46 28.52
C ASP A 145 -16.88 -4.38 28.45
N TYR A 146 -16.19 -5.48 28.71
CA TYR A 146 -14.73 -5.55 28.64
C TYR A 146 -14.28 -5.53 27.18
N PHE A 147 -14.97 -6.29 26.32
CA PHE A 147 -14.72 -6.30 24.89
C PHE A 147 -14.83 -4.90 24.26
N LEU A 148 -15.94 -4.20 24.53
CA LEU A 148 -16.17 -2.87 23.97
C LEU A 148 -15.10 -1.87 24.39
N LYS A 149 -14.65 -1.93 25.65
CA LYS A 149 -13.62 -1.03 26.17
C LYS A 149 -12.22 -1.32 25.60
N GLN A 150 -11.92 -2.58 25.27
CA GLN A 150 -10.58 -2.97 24.83
C GLN A 150 -10.42 -3.06 23.32
N TYR A 151 -11.35 -3.71 22.61
CA TYR A 151 -11.10 -4.17 21.24
C TYR A 151 -11.89 -3.41 20.18
N PHE A 152 -12.99 -2.75 20.54
CA PHE A 152 -13.83 -2.04 19.57
C PHE A 152 -13.04 -1.00 18.77
N ILE A 153 -12.22 -0.21 19.45
CA ILE A 153 -11.39 0.80 18.77
C ILE A 153 -10.33 0.16 17.87
N VAL A 154 -9.77 -0.98 18.28
CA VAL A 154 -8.75 -1.72 17.52
C VAL A 154 -9.35 -2.21 16.20
N ILE A 155 -10.58 -2.72 16.22
CA ILE A 155 -11.30 -3.14 14.99
C ILE A 155 -11.46 -1.95 14.04
N ILE A 156 -11.85 -0.78 14.54
CA ILE A 156 -11.95 0.44 13.71
C ILE A 156 -10.58 0.81 13.12
N GLN A 157 -9.52 0.81 13.92
CA GLN A 157 -8.17 1.12 13.45
C GLN A 157 -7.66 0.11 12.41
N LEU A 158 -7.96 -1.18 12.58
CA LEU A 158 -7.64 -2.23 11.62
C LEU A 158 -8.39 -2.04 10.32
N TYR A 159 -9.65 -1.60 10.36
CA TYR A 159 -10.42 -1.31 9.15
C TYR A 159 -9.83 -0.13 8.39
N LEU A 160 -9.44 0.93 9.09
CA LEU A 160 -8.77 2.10 8.49
C LEU A 160 -7.41 1.72 7.88
N LYS A 161 -6.63 0.85 8.55
CA LYS A 161 -5.41 0.26 7.98
C LYS A 161 -5.71 -0.56 6.72
N PHE A 162 -6.70 -1.44 6.76
CA PHE A 162 -7.12 -2.24 5.61
C PHE A 162 -7.48 -1.33 4.43
N PHE A 163 -8.30 -0.30 4.69
CA PHE A 163 -8.73 0.65 3.67
C PHE A 163 -7.53 1.42 3.07
N CYS A 164 -6.60 1.89 3.90
CA CYS A 164 -5.38 2.55 3.46
C CYS A 164 -4.51 1.63 2.59
N THR A 165 -4.30 0.39 3.04
CA THR A 165 -3.53 -0.64 2.29
C THR A 165 -4.19 -0.95 0.95
N PHE A 166 -5.51 -1.04 0.91
CA PHE A 166 -6.26 -1.26 -0.33
C PHE A 166 -6.11 -0.08 -1.29
N LEU A 167 -6.19 1.15 -0.79
CA LEU A 167 -5.98 2.36 -1.59
C LEU A 167 -4.56 2.39 -2.18
N LEU A 168 -3.53 2.08 -1.39
CA LEU A 168 -2.14 1.95 -1.85
C LEU A 168 -2.01 0.94 -2.98
N ASN A 169 -2.61 -0.24 -2.83
CA ASN A 169 -2.62 -1.29 -3.86
C ASN A 169 -3.28 -0.80 -5.16
N VAL A 170 -4.41 -0.09 -5.05
CA VAL A 170 -5.13 0.43 -6.22
C VAL A 170 -4.30 1.48 -6.97
N VAL A 171 -3.72 2.43 -6.25
CA VAL A 171 -2.89 3.49 -6.85
C VAL A 171 -1.62 2.89 -7.47
N THR A 172 -0.95 1.96 -6.79
CA THR A 172 0.24 1.27 -7.33
C THR A 172 -0.10 0.47 -8.58
N ASN A 173 -1.23 -0.24 -8.58
CA ASN A 173 -1.68 -0.97 -9.76
C ASN A 173 -2.07 -0.05 -10.93
N MET A 174 -2.55 1.17 -10.65
CA MET A 174 -2.73 2.19 -11.70
C MET A 174 -1.39 2.59 -12.30
N LEU A 175 -0.37 2.87 -11.50
CA LEU A 175 0.99 3.16 -11.97
C LEU A 175 1.52 2.01 -12.83
N LEU A 176 1.39 0.76 -12.36
CA LEU A 176 1.78 -0.44 -13.11
C LEU A 176 1.11 -0.49 -14.49
N SER A 177 -0.18 -0.20 -14.53
CA SER A 177 -0.95 -0.16 -15.76
C SER A 177 -0.45 0.92 -16.73
N ARG A 178 0.05 2.07 -16.23
CA ARG A 178 0.63 3.13 -17.08
C ARG A 178 1.97 2.72 -17.66
N TYR A 179 2.86 2.16 -16.84
CA TYR A 179 4.15 1.65 -17.31
C TYR A 179 3.97 0.53 -18.36
N ARG A 180 3.02 -0.38 -18.14
CA ARG A 180 2.63 -1.37 -19.17
C ARG A 180 2.13 -0.71 -20.46
N GLY A 181 1.38 0.39 -20.36
CA GLY A 181 0.94 1.19 -21.50
C GLY A 181 2.11 1.75 -22.32
N VAL A 182 3.10 2.35 -21.66
CA VAL A 182 4.33 2.83 -22.32
C VAL A 182 5.07 1.70 -23.00
N LYS A 183 5.22 0.55 -22.34
CA LYS A 183 5.83 -0.65 -22.93
C LYS A 183 5.10 -1.08 -24.21
N LEU A 184 3.76 -1.09 -24.20
CA LEU A 184 2.96 -1.44 -25.37
C LEU A 184 3.12 -0.43 -26.51
N LEU A 185 3.20 0.87 -26.21
CA LEU A 185 3.52 1.89 -27.20
C LEU A 185 4.88 1.60 -27.86
N LEU A 186 5.94 1.40 -27.07
CA LEU A 186 7.27 1.03 -27.58
C LEU A 186 7.26 -0.24 -28.44
N LEU A 187 6.55 -1.29 -28.01
CA LEU A 187 6.45 -2.54 -28.77
C LEU A 187 5.72 -2.35 -30.11
N ASN A 188 4.64 -1.56 -30.11
CA ASN A 188 3.94 -1.21 -31.34
C ASN A 188 4.85 -0.42 -32.29
N PHE A 189 5.72 0.44 -31.76
CA PHE A 189 6.72 1.14 -32.56
C PHE A 189 7.80 0.21 -33.11
N LEU A 190 8.38 -0.66 -32.29
CA LEU A 190 9.32 -1.68 -32.78
C LEU A 190 8.73 -2.51 -33.93
N ARG A 191 7.43 -2.83 -33.86
CA ARG A 191 6.73 -3.56 -34.93
C ARG A 191 6.48 -2.71 -36.17
N ARG A 192 6.20 -1.41 -36.02
CA ARG A 192 5.90 -0.47 -37.11
C ARG A 192 7.14 0.16 -37.76
N LYS A 193 8.27 0.29 -37.06
CA LYS A 193 9.56 0.78 -37.59
C LYS A 193 10.05 -0.08 -38.76
N LYS A 194 9.73 -1.38 -38.76
CA LYS A 194 9.94 -2.27 -39.93
C LYS A 194 9.17 -1.84 -41.20
N LYS A 195 8.21 -0.91 -41.10
CA LYS A 195 7.33 -0.45 -42.19
C LYS A 195 7.37 1.06 -42.46
N PHE A 196 7.85 1.91 -41.54
CA PHE A 196 7.81 3.37 -41.67
C PHE A 196 9.16 4.01 -41.29
N GLY A 197 9.59 5.03 -42.06
CA GLY A 197 10.91 5.66 -42.01
C GLY A 197 11.23 6.55 -40.79
N ALA A 198 12.38 7.23 -40.85
CA ALA A 198 13.07 7.88 -39.72
C ALA A 198 12.31 9.01 -39.02
N LEU A 199 11.53 9.83 -39.75
CA LEU A 199 10.86 11.03 -39.19
C LEU A 199 9.89 10.69 -38.04
N ASN A 200 9.17 9.56 -38.16
CA ASN A 200 8.24 9.08 -37.14
C ASN A 200 8.95 8.54 -35.87
N THR A 201 10.27 8.36 -35.90
CA THR A 201 11.02 7.80 -34.76
C THR A 201 11.34 8.89 -33.74
N LEU A 202 11.65 10.12 -34.18
CA LEU A 202 12.03 11.23 -33.32
C LEU A 202 10.85 11.73 -32.47
N ASP A 203 9.71 12.00 -33.10
CA ASP A 203 8.50 12.44 -32.39
C ASP A 203 8.06 11.42 -31.33
N MET A 204 8.27 10.12 -31.62
CA MET A 204 7.93 9.04 -30.71
C MET A 204 8.89 8.89 -29.53
N MET A 205 10.18 9.14 -29.74
CA MET A 205 11.13 9.24 -28.62
C MET A 205 10.71 10.37 -27.71
N HIS A 206 10.48 11.56 -28.26
CA HIS A 206 10.10 12.73 -27.49
C HIS A 206 8.79 12.47 -26.72
N GLN A 207 7.80 11.84 -27.37
CA GLN A 207 6.56 11.44 -26.71
C GLN A 207 6.82 10.44 -25.57
N THR A 208 7.63 9.40 -25.80
CA THR A 208 7.97 8.37 -24.80
C THR A 208 8.72 8.98 -23.63
N GLU A 209 9.71 9.82 -23.91
CA GLU A 209 10.52 10.56 -22.95
C GLU A 209 9.64 11.42 -22.03
N THR A 210 8.76 12.22 -22.64
CA THR A 210 7.81 13.07 -21.92
C THR A 210 6.93 12.23 -21.00
N ILE A 211 6.41 11.10 -21.48
CA ILE A 211 5.55 10.21 -20.68
C ILE A 211 6.35 9.56 -19.55
N VAL A 212 7.55 9.04 -19.81
CA VAL A 212 8.40 8.39 -18.79
C VAL A 212 8.80 9.38 -17.70
N HIS A 213 9.22 10.58 -18.07
CA HIS A 213 9.52 11.66 -17.14
C HIS A 213 8.30 12.04 -16.29
N PHE A 214 7.12 12.15 -16.92
CA PHE A 214 5.88 12.43 -16.21
C PHE A 214 5.48 11.31 -15.23
N LEU A 215 5.65 10.04 -15.62
CA LEU A 215 5.41 8.89 -14.74
C LEU A 215 6.40 8.84 -13.59
N LYS A 216 7.68 9.18 -13.83
CA LYS A 216 8.69 9.30 -12.78
C LYS A 216 8.29 10.34 -11.74
N LYS A 217 7.90 11.54 -12.16
CA LYS A 217 7.37 12.59 -11.26
C LYS A 217 6.16 12.09 -10.45
N THR A 218 5.30 11.29 -11.09
CA THR A 218 4.13 10.69 -10.44
C THR A 218 4.52 9.65 -9.37
N VAL A 219 5.55 8.83 -9.64
CA VAL A 219 6.11 7.88 -8.66
C VAL A 219 6.80 8.60 -7.51
N ASP A 220 7.46 9.73 -7.78
CA ASP A 220 8.10 10.53 -6.72
C ASP A 220 7.07 11.17 -5.79
N MET A 221 5.98 11.71 -6.33
CA MET A 221 4.85 12.17 -5.51
C MET A 221 4.21 11.02 -4.74
N TYR A 222 4.06 9.85 -5.36
CA TYR A 222 3.57 8.65 -4.68
C TYR A 222 4.45 8.31 -3.47
N ASN A 223 5.78 8.28 -3.61
CA ASN A 223 6.70 8.02 -2.50
C ASN A 223 6.62 9.09 -1.41
N GLU A 224 6.44 10.35 -1.79
CA GLU A 224 6.32 11.46 -0.83
C GLU A 224 5.06 11.37 0.04
N ILE A 225 3.94 10.93 -0.57
CA ILE A 225 2.63 10.83 0.09
C ILE A 225 2.50 9.50 0.85
N PHE A 226 3.03 8.42 0.30
CA PHE A 226 2.76 7.07 0.77
C PHE A 226 3.97 6.34 1.34
N GLY A 227 5.16 6.92 1.31
CA GLY A 227 6.36 6.30 1.86
C GLY A 227 6.19 5.89 3.32
N PHE A 228 5.64 6.78 4.16
CA PHE A 228 5.34 6.48 5.57
C PHE A 228 4.24 5.43 5.74
N PRO A 229 3.08 5.55 5.07
CA PRO A 229 2.07 4.48 5.07
C PRO A 229 2.61 3.10 4.69
N ILE A 230 3.46 3.01 3.67
CA ILE A 230 4.07 1.74 3.25
C ILE A 230 5.00 1.20 4.34
N PHE A 231 5.88 2.05 4.88
CA PHE A 231 6.75 1.69 6.01
C PHE A 231 5.95 1.14 7.19
N LEU A 232 4.95 1.89 7.66
CA LEU A 232 4.11 1.51 8.80
C LEU A 232 3.29 0.24 8.53
N THR A 233 2.83 0.04 7.29
CA THR A 233 2.10 -1.18 6.91
C THR A 233 3.01 -2.40 7.00
N ILE A 234 4.26 -2.28 6.51
CA ILE A 234 5.28 -3.34 6.59
C ILE A 234 5.64 -3.62 8.05
N SER A 235 6.00 -2.59 8.81
CA SER A 235 6.35 -2.71 10.23
C SER A 235 5.23 -3.33 11.06
N PHE A 236 3.99 -2.83 10.91
CA PHE A 236 2.83 -3.41 11.58
C PHE A 236 2.68 -4.88 11.23
N THR A 237 2.76 -5.24 9.94
CA THR A 237 2.55 -6.63 9.50
C THR A 237 3.61 -7.56 10.09
N THR A 238 4.88 -7.14 10.14
CA THR A 238 5.97 -7.89 10.77
C THR A 238 5.71 -8.11 12.26
N LEU A 239 5.37 -7.05 13.00
CA LEU A 239 5.09 -7.11 14.44
C LEU A 239 3.85 -7.96 14.74
N HIS A 240 2.82 -7.83 13.91
CA HIS A 240 1.58 -8.60 14.02
C HIS A 240 1.83 -10.10 13.81
N ILE A 241 2.65 -10.49 12.81
CA ILE A 241 3.05 -11.89 12.65
C ILE A 241 3.74 -12.41 13.90
N LEU A 242 4.73 -11.67 14.40
CA LEU A 242 5.47 -12.06 15.60
C LEU A 242 4.53 -12.22 16.81
N ASN A 243 3.59 -11.28 16.98
CA ASN A 243 2.66 -11.32 18.08
C ASN A 243 1.68 -12.50 18.02
N TYR A 244 1.13 -12.79 16.85
CA TYR A 244 0.16 -13.86 16.65
C TYR A 244 0.81 -15.25 16.68
N VAL A 245 2.00 -15.41 16.08
CA VAL A 245 2.72 -16.69 16.14
C VAL A 245 3.13 -17.01 17.58
N HIS A 246 3.65 -16.03 18.31
CA HIS A 246 3.94 -16.20 19.74
C HIS A 246 2.70 -16.61 20.52
N TYR A 247 1.57 -15.92 20.31
CA TYR A 247 0.33 -16.23 20.99
C TYR A 247 -0.11 -17.68 20.70
N THR A 248 -0.05 -18.10 19.44
CA THR A 248 -0.40 -19.47 19.04
C THR A 248 0.53 -20.53 19.65
N ILE A 249 1.83 -20.28 19.80
CA ILE A 249 2.77 -21.27 20.36
C ILE A 249 2.55 -21.47 21.86
N PHE A 250 2.40 -20.38 22.62
CA PHE A 250 2.42 -20.45 24.09
C PHE A 250 1.04 -20.61 24.73
N TYR A 251 -0.04 -20.22 24.04
CA TYR A 251 -1.37 -20.16 24.64
C TYR A 251 -2.40 -21.13 24.01
N SER A 252 -1.99 -22.05 23.13
CA SER A 252 -2.91 -22.95 22.40
C SER A 252 -3.45 -24.16 23.17
N ASN A 253 -3.11 -24.37 24.44
CA ASN A 253 -3.43 -25.62 25.15
C ASN A 253 -4.83 -25.72 25.79
N ARG A 254 -5.82 -24.89 25.41
CA ARG A 254 -7.20 -24.96 25.95
C ARG A 254 -8.23 -25.28 24.85
N PHE A 255 -9.26 -26.08 25.12
CA PHE A 255 -10.19 -26.58 24.07
C PHE A 255 -11.00 -25.51 23.30
N GLU A 256 -11.09 -24.28 23.79
CA GLU A 256 -11.68 -23.11 23.07
C GLU A 256 -10.73 -22.50 22.02
N VAL A 257 -9.56 -23.11 21.80
CA VAL A 257 -8.47 -22.56 20.99
C VAL A 257 -8.65 -22.76 19.48
N LEU A 258 -9.39 -23.77 19.00
CA LEU A 258 -9.45 -24.02 17.54
C LEU A 258 -10.08 -22.84 16.79
N ASP A 259 -11.22 -22.33 17.25
CA ASP A 259 -11.87 -21.15 16.66
C ASP A 259 -10.96 -19.92 16.72
N MET A 260 -10.22 -19.76 17.82
CA MET A 260 -9.26 -18.68 18.00
C MET A 260 -8.04 -18.81 17.08
N ILE A 261 -7.51 -20.01 16.88
CA ILE A 261 -6.41 -20.27 15.94
C ILE A 261 -6.87 -19.98 14.51
N ILE A 262 -8.07 -20.44 14.13
CA ILE A 262 -8.64 -20.18 12.80
C ILE A 262 -8.78 -18.68 12.57
N LEU A 263 -9.33 -17.95 13.56
CA LEU A 263 -9.44 -16.50 13.51
C LEU A 263 -8.08 -15.81 13.37
N ASN A 264 -7.12 -16.21 14.20
CA ASN A 264 -5.76 -15.68 14.22
C ASN A 264 -5.05 -15.89 12.88
N ILE A 265 -5.12 -17.09 12.32
CA ILE A 265 -4.59 -17.41 10.99
C ILE A 265 -5.31 -16.59 9.92
N GLY A 266 -6.63 -16.40 10.04
CA GLY A 266 -7.43 -15.59 9.13
C GLY A 266 -6.96 -14.13 9.08
N PHE A 267 -6.85 -13.47 10.23
CA PHE A 267 -6.36 -12.08 10.31
C PHE A 267 -4.90 -11.92 9.91
N LEU A 268 -4.06 -12.88 10.32
CA LEU A 268 -2.66 -12.91 9.94
C LEU A 268 -2.50 -12.97 8.42
N THR A 269 -3.19 -13.93 7.79
CA THR A 269 -3.19 -14.13 6.34
C THR A 269 -3.73 -12.91 5.64
N TRP A 270 -4.83 -12.32 6.13
CA TRP A 270 -5.44 -11.12 5.57
C TRP A 270 -4.46 -9.93 5.53
N ASN A 271 -3.81 -9.65 6.66
CA ASN A 271 -2.83 -8.56 6.75
C ASN A 271 -1.59 -8.83 5.89
N LEU A 272 -1.08 -10.07 5.90
CA LEU A 272 0.08 -10.49 5.12
C LEU A 272 -0.17 -10.36 3.62
N VAL A 273 -1.33 -10.84 3.13
CA VAL A 273 -1.69 -10.75 1.71
C VAL A 273 -1.73 -9.29 1.25
N GLY A 274 -2.28 -8.38 2.07
CA GLY A 274 -2.30 -6.95 1.77
C GLY A 274 -0.90 -6.35 1.59
N ALA A 275 0.02 -6.63 2.52
CA ALA A 275 1.40 -6.13 2.50
C ALA A 275 2.24 -6.76 1.37
N VAL A 276 2.14 -8.08 1.18
CA VAL A 276 2.86 -8.81 0.12
C VAL A 276 2.41 -8.35 -1.26
N THR A 277 1.10 -8.15 -1.46
CA THR A 277 0.55 -7.62 -2.71
C THR A 277 1.12 -6.23 -3.02
N LEU A 278 1.19 -5.37 -2.00
CA LEU A 278 1.74 -4.02 -2.14
C LEU A 278 3.22 -4.05 -2.55
N ILE A 279 4.04 -4.83 -1.84
CA ILE A 279 5.47 -4.99 -2.15
C ILE A 279 5.65 -5.53 -3.58
N THR A 280 4.87 -6.54 -3.94
CA THR A 280 4.93 -7.17 -5.27
C THR A 280 4.50 -6.20 -6.37
N LEU A 281 3.47 -5.39 -6.14
CA LEU A 281 3.03 -4.38 -7.12
C LEU A 281 4.10 -3.31 -7.33
N CYS A 282 4.74 -2.81 -6.27
CA CYS A 282 5.85 -1.87 -6.38
C CYS A 282 7.01 -2.45 -7.20
N ASP A 283 7.40 -3.69 -6.91
CA ASP A 283 8.46 -4.42 -7.63
C ASP A 283 8.10 -4.61 -9.12
N LEU A 284 6.86 -4.99 -9.42
CA LEU A 284 6.38 -5.13 -10.80
C LEU A 284 6.43 -3.81 -11.58
N VAL A 285 6.13 -2.67 -10.94
CA VAL A 285 6.26 -1.35 -11.60
C VAL A 285 7.72 -1.10 -11.97
N GLN A 286 8.65 -1.41 -11.06
CA GLN A 286 10.08 -1.28 -11.31
C GLN A 286 10.53 -2.16 -12.49
N GLN A 287 10.14 -3.44 -12.48
CA GLN A 287 10.45 -4.38 -13.58
C GLN A 287 9.88 -3.92 -14.92
N GLU A 288 8.69 -3.32 -14.95
CA GLU A 288 8.12 -2.78 -16.19
C GLU A 288 8.89 -1.54 -16.69
N GLY A 289 9.44 -0.73 -15.78
CA GLY A 289 10.39 0.33 -16.11
C GLY A 289 11.67 -0.20 -16.75
N GLU A 290 12.28 -1.24 -16.18
CA GLU A 290 13.50 -1.87 -16.70
C GLU A 290 13.26 -2.50 -18.09
N LYS A 291 12.08 -3.09 -18.33
CA LYS A 291 11.68 -3.59 -19.65
C LYS A 291 11.56 -2.47 -20.68
N ILE A 292 11.05 -1.30 -20.31
CA ILE A 292 11.00 -0.12 -21.20
C ILE A 292 12.42 0.29 -21.60
N LEU A 293 13.35 0.34 -20.65
CA LEU A 293 14.76 0.64 -20.92
C LEU A 293 15.38 -0.40 -21.88
N THR A 294 15.14 -1.69 -21.63
CA THR A 294 15.63 -2.79 -22.48
C THR A 294 15.08 -2.70 -23.91
N LEU A 295 13.80 -2.35 -24.07
CA LEU A 295 13.18 -2.14 -25.38
C LEU A 295 13.74 -0.90 -26.09
N SER A 296 14.07 0.14 -25.32
CA SER A 296 14.71 1.36 -25.82
C SER A 296 16.12 1.06 -26.36
N TYR A 297 16.90 0.22 -25.67
CA TYR A 297 18.19 -0.25 -26.18
C TYR A 297 18.04 -1.05 -27.49
N LYS A 298 17.01 -1.90 -27.60
CA LYS A 298 16.72 -2.63 -28.85
C LYS A 298 16.39 -1.69 -30.01
N LEU A 299 15.73 -0.56 -29.73
CA LEU A 299 15.48 0.47 -30.73
C LEU A 299 16.76 1.17 -31.18
N HIS A 300 17.69 1.42 -30.25
CA HIS A 300 18.99 2.04 -30.53
C HIS A 300 19.86 1.19 -31.46
N VAL A 301 19.95 -0.13 -31.22
CA VAL A 301 20.72 -1.06 -32.07
C VAL A 301 20.22 -1.08 -33.52
N GLN A 302 18.97 -0.68 -33.77
CA GLN A 302 18.37 -0.59 -35.11
C GLN A 302 18.55 0.78 -35.77
N CYS A 303 19.55 1.57 -35.36
CA CYS A 303 19.85 2.87 -35.92
C CYS A 303 21.08 2.80 -36.81
N HIS A 304 21.03 3.50 -37.94
CA HIS A 304 22.04 3.40 -38.99
C HIS A 304 22.81 4.71 -39.23
N THR A 305 22.36 5.85 -38.67
CA THR A 305 23.01 7.15 -38.86
C THR A 305 23.66 7.65 -37.57
N VAL A 306 24.77 8.38 -37.70
CA VAL A 306 25.55 8.91 -36.56
C VAL A 306 24.74 9.93 -35.74
N GLU A 307 23.94 10.78 -36.39
CA GLU A 307 23.06 11.72 -35.70
C GLU A 307 21.95 11.02 -34.89
N ASP A 308 21.40 9.91 -35.41
CA ASP A 308 20.43 9.09 -34.68
C ASP A 308 21.07 8.44 -33.45
N VAL A 309 22.34 8.02 -33.56
CA VAL A 309 23.08 7.38 -32.45
C VAL A 309 23.24 8.34 -31.27
N CYS A 310 23.77 9.56 -31.49
CA CYS A 310 23.94 10.54 -30.40
C CYS A 310 22.60 10.94 -29.77
N ARG A 311 21.54 11.10 -30.57
CA ARG A 311 20.20 11.42 -30.03
C ARG A 311 19.62 10.26 -29.23
N PHE A 312 19.77 9.03 -29.69
CA PHE A 312 19.34 7.85 -28.93
C PHE A 312 20.09 7.68 -27.62
N GLU A 313 21.40 7.98 -27.58
CA GLU A 313 22.17 7.93 -26.33
C GLU A 313 21.58 8.88 -25.29
N SER A 314 21.25 10.11 -25.69
CA SER A 314 20.60 11.08 -24.80
C SER A 314 19.24 10.59 -24.29
N PHE A 315 18.44 9.98 -25.18
CA PHE A 315 17.16 9.38 -24.84
C PHE A 315 17.31 8.20 -23.85
N LEU A 316 18.28 7.32 -24.08
CA LEU A 316 18.56 6.18 -23.21
C LEU A 316 19.01 6.62 -21.83
N GLN A 317 19.90 7.62 -21.76
CA GLN A 317 20.35 8.20 -20.51
C GLN A 317 19.17 8.79 -19.73
N LEU A 318 18.25 9.47 -20.40
CA LEU A 318 17.06 10.03 -19.76
C LEU A 318 16.12 8.93 -19.24
N ILE A 319 15.81 7.90 -20.03
CA ILE A 319 14.98 6.78 -19.55
C ILE A 319 15.62 6.10 -18.35
N SER A 320 16.93 5.84 -18.42
CA SER A 320 17.69 5.23 -17.32
C SER A 320 17.61 6.05 -16.03
N ASN A 321 17.77 7.37 -16.14
CA ASN A 321 17.68 8.30 -15.01
C ASN A 321 16.25 8.43 -14.44
N ASN A 322 15.23 8.14 -15.24
CA ASN A 322 13.82 8.28 -14.87
C ASN A 322 13.13 6.94 -14.57
N LEU A 323 13.89 5.88 -14.27
CA LEU A 323 13.31 4.61 -13.83
C LEU A 323 12.51 4.77 -12.52
N PRO A 324 11.34 4.12 -12.41
CA PRO A 324 10.55 4.14 -11.19
C PRO A 324 11.33 3.48 -10.05
N LYS A 325 11.38 4.14 -8.89
CA LYS A 325 11.97 3.60 -7.65
C LYS A 325 10.97 3.84 -6.53
N PHE A 326 10.57 2.78 -5.83
CA PHE A 326 9.68 2.89 -4.67
C PHE A 326 10.47 2.86 -3.38
N THR A 327 10.15 3.78 -2.47
CA THR A 327 10.84 3.87 -1.17
C THR A 327 9.85 3.94 -0.02
N ALA A 328 10.16 3.26 1.07
CA ALA A 328 9.40 3.31 2.31
C ALA A 328 9.97 4.45 3.18
N ALA A 329 9.38 5.64 3.07
CA ALA A 329 9.78 6.87 3.79
C ALA A 329 11.27 7.21 3.67
N LYS A 330 11.90 6.87 2.53
CA LYS A 330 13.35 6.97 2.27
C LYS A 330 14.24 6.11 3.18
N PHE A 331 13.69 5.26 4.06
CA PHE A 331 14.48 4.32 4.87
C PHE A 331 15.07 3.19 4.02
N PHE A 332 14.27 2.61 3.12
CA PHE A 332 14.72 1.54 2.23
C PHE A 332 13.94 1.50 0.92
N TYR A 333 14.51 0.81 -0.07
CA TYR A 333 13.87 0.52 -1.34
C TYR A 333 12.95 -0.69 -1.23
N ILE A 334 11.75 -0.59 -1.78
CA ILE A 334 10.78 -1.69 -1.77
C ILE A 334 11.12 -2.62 -2.93
N ARG A 335 11.53 -3.85 -2.61
CA ARG A 335 11.84 -4.91 -3.56
C ARG A 335 11.18 -6.20 -3.14
N ARG A 336 11.10 -7.19 -4.02
CA ARG A 336 10.59 -8.52 -3.65
C ARG A 336 11.36 -9.16 -2.49
N SER A 337 12.66 -8.88 -2.34
CA SER A 337 13.48 -9.37 -1.21
C SER A 337 12.98 -8.87 0.15
N THR A 338 12.30 -7.72 0.20
CA THR A 338 11.74 -7.18 1.45
C THR A 338 10.79 -8.16 2.13
N ILE A 339 10.09 -9.02 1.37
CA ILE A 339 9.23 -10.07 1.94
C ILE A 339 10.07 -11.10 2.71
N LEU A 340 11.21 -11.51 2.15
CA LEU A 340 12.13 -12.44 2.79
C LEU A 340 12.79 -11.79 4.02
N ASP A 341 13.15 -10.51 3.93
CA ASP A 341 13.71 -9.75 5.05
C ASP A 341 12.72 -9.65 6.22
N MET A 342 11.43 -9.44 5.94
CA MET A 342 10.37 -9.48 6.94
C MET A 342 10.28 -10.85 7.62
N LEU A 343 10.24 -11.94 6.84
CA LEU A 343 10.15 -13.30 7.38
C LEU A 343 11.38 -13.69 8.19
N ASN A 344 12.57 -13.30 7.73
CA ASN A 344 13.82 -13.53 8.45
C ASN A 344 13.81 -12.80 9.80
N THR A 345 13.35 -11.55 9.82
CA THR A 345 13.18 -10.77 11.05
C THR A 345 12.22 -11.47 12.02
N VAL A 346 11.05 -11.90 11.54
CA VAL A 346 10.09 -12.66 12.36
C VAL A 346 10.74 -13.92 12.94
N TYR A 347 11.43 -14.71 12.12
CA TYR A 347 12.06 -15.96 12.53
C TYR A 347 13.12 -15.72 13.62
N THR A 348 14.03 -14.76 13.41
CA THR A 348 15.07 -14.42 14.40
C THR A 348 14.47 -13.98 15.73
N PHE A 349 13.49 -13.06 15.71
CA PHE A 349 12.84 -12.61 16.95
C PHE A 349 12.04 -13.70 17.62
N LEU A 350 11.38 -14.58 16.86
CA LEU A 350 10.63 -15.69 17.41
C LEU A 350 11.54 -16.67 18.17
N ILE A 351 12.72 -17.00 17.62
CA ILE A 351 13.71 -17.83 18.32
C ILE A 351 14.11 -17.19 19.65
N ILE A 352 14.40 -15.89 19.64
CA ILE A 352 14.78 -15.15 20.85
C ILE A 352 13.65 -15.24 21.89
N MET A 353 12.41 -14.99 21.48
CA MET A 353 11.26 -15.08 22.39
C MET A 353 11.10 -16.48 22.98
N ILE A 354 11.24 -17.53 22.17
CA ILE A 354 11.16 -18.92 22.64
C ILE A 354 12.26 -19.24 23.66
N GLN A 355 13.48 -18.75 23.43
CA GLN A 355 14.60 -18.96 24.35
C GLN A 355 14.38 -18.29 25.70
N PHE A 356 13.79 -17.08 25.73
CA PHE A 356 13.49 -16.37 26.97
C PHE A 356 12.30 -16.96 27.74
N GLU A 357 11.32 -17.56 27.06
CA GLU A 357 10.17 -18.20 27.73
C GLU A 357 10.48 -19.63 28.22
N ALA A 358 11.56 -20.24 27.71
CA ALA A 358 12.04 -21.54 28.17
C ALA A 358 12.90 -21.47 29.44
N GLN A 359 13.30 -20.26 29.86
CA GLN A 359 14.03 -19.98 31.10
C GLN A 359 13.06 -19.63 32.22
#